data_AF-A0A543FIV4-F1
#
_entry.id   AF-A0A543FIV4-F1
#
_cell.length_a   1.000
_cell.length_b   1.000
_cell.length_c   1.000
_cell.angle_alpha   90.00
_cell.angle_beta   90.00
_cell.angle_gamma   90.00
#
_symmetry.space_group_name_H-M   'P 1'
#
loop_
_entity.id
_entity.type
_entity.pdbx_description
1 polymer ?
#
loop_
_entity_poly.entity_id
_entity_poly.type
_entity_poly.pdbx_seq_one_letter_code
_entity_poly.pdbx_strand_id
1 'polypeptide(L)' 'MSAHDPHPTPDHVPDAGEPSIPELEEDENIAPRPEEEIADVLRAKPDVEDHSRHP' A
#
# COMPACT_ATOMS: atom_id res chain seq x y z
N MET A 1 -15.93 -10.70 -6.13
CA MET A 1 -15.01 -9.60 -5.80
C MET A 1 -13.63 -10.22 -5.76
N SER A 2 -12.89 -10.13 -6.86
CA SER A 2 -11.60 -10.81 -6.99
C SER A 2 -10.48 -9.90 -6.49
N ALA A 3 -9.60 -10.51 -5.71
CA ALA A 3 -8.45 -9.93 -5.06
C ALA A 3 -7.54 -9.20 -6.05
N HIS A 4 -7.01 -8.06 -5.63
CA HIS A 4 -5.92 -7.38 -6.30
C HIS A 4 -4.66 -8.21 -6.06
N ASP A 5 -4.29 -9.03 -7.04
CA ASP A 5 -2.98 -9.65 -7.11
C ASP A 5 -1.97 -8.52 -7.41
N PRO A 6 -0.91 -8.32 -6.60
CA PRO A 6 0.15 -7.40 -6.98
C PRO A 6 0.97 -8.09 -8.07
N HIS A 7 0.57 -7.87 -9.32
CA HIS A 7 1.40 -8.21 -10.45
C HIS A 7 2.77 -7.54 -10.25
N PRO A 8 3.89 -8.28 -10.21
CA PRO A 8 5.20 -7.66 -10.32
C PRO A 8 5.22 -6.97 -11.68
N THR A 9 5.27 -5.64 -11.69
CA THR A 9 5.48 -4.90 -12.92
C THR A 9 6.84 -5.33 -13.47
N PRO A 10 6.92 -5.85 -14.70
CA PRO A 10 8.21 -6.15 -15.29
C PRO A 10 9.03 -4.86 -15.36
N ASP A 11 10.34 -4.93 -15.07
CA ASP A 11 11.25 -3.80 -15.19
C ASP A 11 11.17 -3.22 -16.62
N HIS A 12 10.40 -2.15 -16.77
CA HIS A 12 10.16 -1.51 -18.05
C HIS A 12 11.30 -0.54 -18.34
N VAL A 13 12.04 -0.79 -19.42
CA VAL A 13 13.02 0.16 -19.94
C VAL A 13 12.28 1.09 -20.92
N PRO A 14 12.15 2.40 -20.63
CA PRO A 14 11.42 3.32 -21.49
C PRO A 14 12.08 3.48 -22.86
N ASP A 15 11.26 3.62 -23.90
CA ASP A 15 11.72 3.96 -25.24
C ASP A 15 12.25 5.41 -25.30
N ALA A 16 12.98 5.76 -26.37
CA ALA A 16 13.67 7.05 -26.50
C ALA A 16 12.76 8.31 -26.47
N GLY A 17 11.43 8.13 -26.58
CA GLY A 17 10.42 9.20 -26.48
C GLY A 17 9.56 9.14 -25.22
N GLU A 18 9.77 8.15 -24.36
CA GLU A 18 9.00 7.94 -23.14
C GLU A 18 9.73 8.58 -21.94
N PRO A 19 8.97 9.08 -20.94
CA PRO A 19 9.57 9.61 -19.73
C PRO A 19 10.36 8.51 -19.00
N SER A 20 11.59 8.81 -18.65
CA SER A 20 12.44 7.90 -17.86
C SER A 20 12.03 7.79 -16.40
N ILE A 21 11.20 8.72 -15.94
CA ILE A 21 10.65 8.74 -14.59
C ILE A 21 9.18 8.30 -14.67
N PRO A 22 8.79 7.25 -13.92
CA PRO A 22 7.38 6.86 -13.81
C PRO A 22 6.52 8.02 -13.33
N GLU A 23 5.29 8.08 -13.84
CA GLU A 23 4.31 9.02 -13.32
C GLU A 23 3.90 8.59 -11.91
N LEU A 24 3.74 9.58 -11.02
CA LEU A 24 3.25 9.34 -9.66
C LEU A 24 1.75 9.05 -9.71
N GLU A 25 1.28 8.19 -8.79
CA GLU A 25 -0.16 7.96 -8.63
C GLU A 25 -0.84 9.22 -8.11
N GLU A 26 -2.12 9.42 -8.44
CA GLU A 26 -2.86 10.64 -8.07
C GLU A 26 -2.92 10.86 -6.55
N ASP A 27 -2.91 9.77 -5.78
CA ASP A 27 -2.97 9.74 -4.33
C ASP A 27 -1.59 9.75 -3.64
N GLU A 28 -0.49 9.61 -4.38
CA GLU A 28 0.85 9.50 -3.81
C GLU A 28 1.30 10.75 -3.04
N ASN A 29 0.84 11.94 -3.47
CA ASN A 29 1.08 13.21 -2.78
C ASN A 29 -0.12 13.67 -1.93
N ILE A 30 -1.17 12.86 -1.83
CA ILE A 30 -2.36 13.17 -1.03
C ILE A 30 -2.10 12.70 0.39
N ALA A 31 -2.43 13.57 1.36
CA ALA A 31 -2.34 13.19 2.75
C ALA A 31 -3.26 11.98 3.05
N PRO A 32 -2.86 11.07 3.96
CA PRO A 32 -3.72 9.98 4.37
C PRO A 32 -5.10 10.48 4.79
N ARG A 33 -6.13 9.65 4.59
CA ARG A 33 -7.47 10.00 5.03
C ARG A 33 -7.49 10.12 6.57
N PRO A 34 -8.23 11.06 7.16
CA PRO A 34 -8.26 11.23 8.62
C PRO A 34 -8.63 9.94 9.38
N GLU A 35 -9.48 9.10 8.80
CA GLU A 35 -9.88 7.82 9.39
C GLU A 35 -8.72 6.81 9.45
N GLU A 36 -7.80 6.85 8.48
CA GLU A 36 -6.64 5.97 8.42
C GLU A 36 -5.61 6.34 9.49
N GLU A 37 -5.37 7.63 9.71
CA GLU A 37 -4.48 8.10 10.78
C GLU A 37 -4.97 7.63 12.16
N ILE A 38 -6.29 7.67 12.39
CA ILE A 38 -6.90 7.17 13.64
C ILE A 38 -6.70 5.66 13.77
N ALA A 39 -6.91 4.89 12.69
CA ALA A 39 -6.72 3.44 12.70
C ALA A 39 -5.27 3.05 13.01
N ASP A 40 -4.30 3.78 12.48
CA ASP A 40 -2.88 3.58 12.78
C ASP A 40 -2.57 3.84 14.26
N VAL A 41 -3.10 4.91 14.84
CA VAL A 41 -2.94 5.19 16.27
C VAL A 41 -3.53 4.07 17.14
N LEU A 42 -4.70 3.55 16.77
CA LEU A 42 -5.35 2.45 17.49
C LEU A 42 -4.57 1.13 17.37
N ARG A 43 -3.89 0.91 16.25
CA ARG A 43 -3.07 -0.29 15.96
C ARG A 43 -1.61 -0.15 16.36
N ALA A 44 -1.16 1.03 16.77
CA ALA A 44 0.25 1.30 17.08
C ALA A 44 0.84 0.41 18.19
N LYS A 45 -0.03 -0.18 19.03
CA LYS A 45 0.40 -1.15 20.04
C LYS A 45 0.32 -2.57 19.45
N PRO A 46 1.42 -3.35 19.49
CA PRO A 46 1.36 -4.73 19.08
C PRO A 46 0.36 -5.47 19.98
N ASP A 47 -0.46 -6.29 19.34
CA ASP A 47 -1.32 -7.22 20.05
C ASP A 47 -0.46 -8.32 20.67
N VAL A 48 -0.51 -8.43 22.00
CA VAL A 48 0.28 -9.38 22.80
C VAL A 48 -0.60 -10.48 23.37
N GLU A 49 -1.89 -10.51 23.04
CA GLU A 49 -2.80 -11.57 23.47
C GLU A 49 -2.45 -12.89 22.77
N ASP A 50 -2.48 -13.99 23.53
CA ASP A 50 -2.22 -15.33 23.00
C ASP A 50 -3.43 -15.84 22.22
N HIS A 51 -3.37 -15.67 20.89
CA HIS A 51 -4.42 -16.10 19.97
C HIS A 51 -4.30 -17.57 19.53
N SER A 52 -3.37 -18.33 20.09
CA SER A 52 -3.15 -19.74 19.72
C SER A 52 -4.30 -20.68 20.08
N ARG A 53 -5.29 -20.21 20.85
CA ARG A 53 -6.40 -21.02 21.38
C ARG A 53 -7.75 -20.79 20.71
N HIS A 54 -7.82 -20.07 19.60
CA HIS A 54 -9.05 -20.00 18.81
C HIS A 54 -9.22 -21.29 17.97
N PRO A 55 -10.30 -22.07 18.14
CA PRO A 55 -10.62 -23.21 17.28
C PRO A 55 -11.10 -22.79 15.88
#